data_AF-W2KWE2-F1
#
_entry.id   AF-W2KWE2-F1
#
_cell.length_a   1.000
_cell.length_b   1.000
_cell.length_c   1.000
_cell.angle_alpha   90.00
_cell.angle_beta   90.00
_cell.angle_gamma   90.00
#
_symmetry.space_group_name_H-M   'P 1'
#
loop_
_entity.id
_entity.type
_entity.pdbx_description
1 polymer ?
#
loop_
_entity_poly.entity_id
_entity_poly.type
_entity_poly.pdbx_seq_one_letter_code
_entity_poly.pdbx_strand_id
1 'polypeptide(L)'
;MIERLKTTKRSKGMSAEVWGDQISSLCDGAQCFNPQMRYQYFLSGLRNSERKADLTTTMANSISEAVAVLIYKNMQLPVEDKSEFENALQKDGGFARAMVRPVMGMAQQTQNLFMQQL
;
A
#
# COMPACT_ATOMS: atom_id res chain seq x y z
N MET A 1 4.14 17.95 3.82
CA MET A 1 3.31 17.29 2.79
C MET A 1 4.13 16.70 1.65
N ILE A 2 5.10 17.42 1.08
CA ILE A 2 6.00 16.90 0.02
C ILE A 2 6.75 15.62 0.44
N GLU A 3 7.28 15.55 1.67
CA GLU A 3 7.97 14.32 2.14
C GLU A 3 7.03 13.11 2.25
N ARG A 4 5.74 13.34 2.54
CA ARG A 4 4.72 12.29 2.54
C ARG A 4 4.48 11.81 1.10
N LEU A 5 4.40 12.70 0.11
CA LEU A 5 4.27 12.32 -1.31
C LEU A 5 5.41 11.41 -1.78
N LYS A 6 6.66 11.75 -1.46
CA LYS A 6 7.85 10.98 -1.87
C LYS A 6 7.87 9.55 -1.33
N THR A 7 7.27 9.32 -0.16
CA THR A 7 7.32 8.03 0.55
C THR A 7 6.02 7.24 0.43
N THR A 8 4.94 7.85 -0.06
CA THR A 8 3.65 7.17 -0.21
C THR A 8 3.74 6.10 -1.28
N LYS A 9 3.28 4.89 -0.94
CA LYS A 9 3.14 3.79 -1.90
C LYS A 9 1.73 3.25 -1.91
N ARG A 10 1.28 2.73 -3.07
CA ARG A 10 0.00 2.04 -3.20
C ARG A 10 -0.08 0.87 -2.22
N SER A 11 -1.18 0.78 -1.48
CA SER A 11 -1.43 -0.34 -0.57
C SER A 11 -1.95 -1.56 -1.32
N LYS A 12 -1.73 -2.76 -0.76
CA LYS A 12 -2.26 -4.01 -1.33
C LYS A 12 -3.80 -3.95 -1.37
N GLY A 13 -4.40 -4.37 -2.48
CA GLY A 13 -5.86 -4.35 -2.71
C GLY A 13 -6.44 -2.99 -3.10
N MET A 14 -5.63 -1.92 -3.10
CA MET A 14 -6.08 -0.57 -3.48
C MET A 14 -6.21 -0.45 -5.00
N SER A 15 -7.40 -0.08 -5.50
CA SER A 15 -7.64 0.13 -6.93
C SER A 15 -6.83 1.31 -7.51
N ALA A 16 -6.71 1.37 -8.84
CA ALA A 16 -6.04 2.47 -9.53
C ALA A 16 -6.70 3.83 -9.25
N GLU A 17 -8.03 3.88 -9.16
CA GLU A 17 -8.81 5.10 -8.87
C GLU A 17 -8.49 5.62 -7.47
N VAL A 18 -8.61 4.77 -6.45
CA VAL A 18 -8.32 5.14 -5.06
C VAL A 18 -6.87 5.60 -4.91
N TRP A 19 -5.94 4.95 -5.61
CA TRP A 19 -4.55 5.38 -5.64
C TRP A 19 -4.37 6.77 -6.30
N GLY A 20 -5.02 7.00 -7.44
CA GLY A 20 -5.01 8.28 -8.15
C GLY A 20 -5.58 9.42 -7.32
N ASP A 21 -6.70 9.18 -6.64
CA ASP A 21 -7.35 10.15 -5.74
C ASP A 21 -6.47 10.47 -4.54
N GLN A 22 -5.85 9.45 -3.93
CA GLN A 22 -4.95 9.63 -2.80
C GLN A 22 -3.75 10.51 -3.18
N ILE A 23 -3.10 10.25 -4.33
CA ILE A 23 -1.98 11.08 -4.80
C ILE A 23 -2.46 12.50 -5.13
N SER A 24 -3.59 12.64 -5.80
CA SER A 24 -4.15 13.96 -6.15
C SER A 24 -4.40 14.80 -4.90
N SER A 25 -5.06 14.23 -3.88
CA SER A 25 -5.31 14.89 -2.60
C SER A 25 -4.02 15.29 -1.87
N LEU A 26 -3.00 14.42 -1.89
CA LEU A 26 -1.70 14.74 -1.31
C LEU A 26 -0.96 15.85 -2.07
N CYS A 27 -1.08 15.87 -3.41
CA CYS A 27 -0.53 16.94 -4.24
C CYS A 27 -1.24 18.27 -3.99
N ASP A 28 -2.56 18.28 -3.86
CA ASP A 28 -3.33 19.48 -3.52
C ASP A 28 -2.94 20.02 -2.15
N GLY A 29 -2.87 19.15 -1.13
CA GLY A 29 -2.41 19.52 0.21
C GLY A 29 -0.94 19.94 0.28
N ALA A 30 -0.12 19.55 -0.70
CA ALA A 30 1.26 19.99 -0.87
C ALA A 30 1.42 21.22 -1.78
N GLN A 31 0.32 21.75 -2.33
CA GLN A 31 0.32 22.82 -3.35
C GLN A 31 1.21 22.49 -4.57
N CYS A 32 1.33 21.21 -4.91
CA CYS A 32 2.07 20.75 -6.07
C CYS A 32 1.11 20.69 -7.26
N PHE A 33 1.11 21.69 -8.15
CA PHE A 33 0.14 21.77 -9.27
C PHE A 33 0.72 21.37 -10.64
N ASN A 34 2.03 21.14 -10.74
CA ASN A 34 2.66 20.74 -11.98
C ASN A 34 2.20 19.30 -12.38
N PRO A 35 1.53 19.12 -13.54
CA PRO A 35 0.96 17.82 -13.93
C PRO A 35 2.01 16.71 -14.05
N GLN A 36 3.18 17.03 -14.60
CA GLN A 36 4.27 16.07 -14.76
C GLN A 36 4.80 15.61 -13.40
N MET A 37 4.99 16.54 -12.46
CA MET A 37 5.42 16.20 -11.10
C MET A 37 4.39 15.32 -10.37
N ARG A 38 3.09 15.64 -10.50
CA ARG A 38 2.01 14.82 -9.95
C ARG A 38 2.05 13.40 -10.51
N TYR A 39 2.22 13.27 -11.82
CA TYR A 39 2.37 11.98 -12.48
C TYR A 39 3.59 11.21 -11.99
N GLN A 40 4.73 11.87 -11.78
CA GLN A 40 5.92 11.20 -11.22
C GLN A 40 5.68 10.68 -9.79
N TYR A 41 4.95 11.41 -8.95
CA TYR A 41 4.56 10.89 -7.62
C TYR A 41 3.65 9.67 -7.73
N PHE A 42 2.66 9.70 -8.62
CA PHE A 42 1.80 8.56 -8.90
C PHE A 42 2.60 7.33 -9.34
N LEU A 43 3.50 7.51 -10.32
CA LEU A 43 4.32 6.44 -10.88
C LEU A 43 5.27 5.88 -9.82
N SER A 44 6.00 6.73 -9.10
CA SER A 44 6.98 6.29 -8.08
C SER A 44 6.36 5.43 -6.97
N GLY A 45 5.17 5.80 -6.50
CA GLY A 45 4.44 5.06 -5.46
C GLY A 45 3.68 3.83 -5.96
N LEU A 46 3.54 3.64 -7.28
CA LEU A 46 2.88 2.46 -7.84
C LEU A 46 3.73 1.20 -7.62
N ARG A 47 3.17 0.21 -6.92
CA ARG A 47 3.80 -1.09 -6.66
C ARG A 47 3.26 -2.15 -7.62
N ASN A 48 3.69 -2.06 -8.87
CA ASN A 48 3.49 -3.07 -9.90
C ASN A 48 4.41 -2.73 -11.08
N SER A 49 5.47 -3.52 -11.27
CA SER A 49 6.51 -3.26 -12.28
C SER A 49 5.99 -3.36 -13.72
N GLU A 50 5.16 -4.35 -14.01
CA GLU A 50 4.51 -4.54 -15.33
C GLU A 50 3.66 -3.33 -15.71
N ARG A 51 2.84 -2.84 -14.76
CA ARG A 51 1.94 -1.70 -15.00
C ARG A 51 2.68 -0.38 -15.10
N LYS A 52 3.80 -0.22 -14.38
CA LYS A 52 4.72 0.90 -14.59
C LYS A 52 5.28 0.91 -16.01
N ALA A 53 5.62 -0.27 -16.55
CA ALA A 53 6.08 -0.40 -17.93
C ALA A 53 4.97 -0.06 -18.94
N ASP A 54 3.76 -0.61 -18.76
CA ASP A 54 2.58 -0.27 -19.59
C ASP A 54 2.35 1.26 -19.67
N LEU A 55 2.41 1.95 -18.53
CA LEU A 55 2.24 3.41 -18.46
C LEU A 55 3.33 4.19 -19.18
N THR A 56 4.57 3.71 -19.08
CA THR A 56 5.71 4.32 -19.79
C THR A 56 5.56 4.17 -21.30
N THR A 57 5.13 3.00 -21.79
CA THR A 57 4.89 2.76 -23.21
C THR A 57 3.70 3.55 -23.76
N THR A 58 2.67 3.74 -22.94
CA THR A 58 1.45 4.48 -23.34
C THR A 58 1.66 6.00 -23.35
N MET A 59 2.83 6.49 -22.89
CA MET A 59 3.15 7.92 -22.82
C MET A 59 2.13 8.73 -22.01
N ALA A 60 1.54 8.14 -20.96
CA ALA A 60 0.65 8.87 -20.05
C ALA A 60 1.44 9.98 -19.34
N ASN A 61 0.90 11.20 -19.31
CA ASN A 61 1.56 12.38 -18.73
C ASN A 61 0.77 13.01 -17.59
N SER A 62 -0.35 12.40 -17.21
CA SER A 62 -1.19 12.84 -16.11
C SER A 62 -1.69 11.67 -15.28
N ILE A 63 -2.10 11.95 -14.04
CA ILE A 63 -2.72 10.95 -13.16
C ILE A 63 -3.99 10.39 -13.80
N SER A 64 -4.84 11.24 -14.37
CA SER A 64 -6.11 10.82 -14.98
C SER A 64 -5.91 9.88 -16.17
N GLU A 65 -4.97 10.20 -17.06
CA GLU A 65 -4.60 9.30 -18.17
C GLU A 65 -4.05 7.97 -17.66
N ALA A 66 -3.16 8.02 -16.67
CA ALA A 66 -2.59 6.81 -16.08
C ALA A 66 -3.67 5.91 -15.46
N VAL A 67 -4.62 6.49 -14.71
CA VAL A 67 -5.75 5.76 -14.13
C VAL A 67 -6.60 5.12 -15.24
N ALA A 68 -6.90 5.84 -16.32
CA ALA A 68 -7.66 5.29 -17.45
C ALA A 68 -6.96 4.09 -18.10
N VAL A 69 -5.65 4.18 -18.33
CA VAL A 69 -4.85 3.07 -18.88
C VAL A 69 -4.87 1.87 -17.94
N LEU A 70 -4.71 2.08 -16.64
CA LEU A 70 -4.72 1.00 -15.64
C LEU A 70 -6.10 0.32 -15.56
N ILE A 71 -7.19 1.09 -15.63
CA ILE A 71 -8.56 0.55 -15.66
C ILE A 71 -8.77 -0.30 -16.92
N TYR A 72 -8.34 0.18 -18.09
CA TYR A 72 -8.41 -0.57 -19.35
C TYR A 72 -7.63 -1.89 -19.29
N LYS A 73 -6.50 -1.91 -18.57
CA LYS A 73 -5.69 -3.11 -18.31
C LYS A 73 -6.24 -3.99 -17.18
N ASN A 74 -7.53 -3.85 -16.88
CA ASN A 74 -8.27 -4.61 -15.87
C ASN A 74 -7.68 -4.52 -14.45
N MET A 75 -7.05 -3.39 -14.11
CA MET A 75 -6.46 -3.18 -12.79
C MET A 75 -7.46 -2.65 -11.74
N GLN A 76 -8.77 -2.84 -11.98
CA GLN A 76 -9.83 -2.56 -11.00
C GLN A 76 -9.71 -3.48 -9.78
N LEU A 77 -9.21 -4.71 -9.98
CA LEU A 77 -8.80 -5.67 -8.96
C LEU A 77 -7.29 -5.90 -9.13
N PRO A 78 -6.43 -5.16 -8.43
CA PRO A 78 -5.00 -5.11 -8.75
C PRO A 78 -4.36 -6.50 -8.62
N VAL A 79 -3.72 -6.96 -9.70
CA VAL A 79 -2.77 -8.06 -9.60
C VAL A 79 -1.56 -7.54 -8.85
N GLU A 80 -1.33 -8.09 -7.66
CA GLU A 80 -0.26 -7.67 -6.77
C GLU A 80 1.07 -8.27 -7.26
N ASP A 81 2.04 -7.41 -7.54
CA ASP A 81 3.41 -7.82 -7.84
C ASP A 81 4.07 -8.34 -6.57
N LYS A 82 4.07 -9.67 -6.37
CA LYS A 82 4.54 -10.31 -5.13
C LYS A 82 5.92 -9.80 -4.69
N SER A 83 6.83 -9.55 -5.63
CA SER A 83 8.18 -9.05 -5.36
C SER A 83 8.18 -7.64 -4.72
N GLU A 84 7.28 -6.77 -5.14
CA GLU A 84 7.11 -5.42 -4.61
C GLU A 84 6.42 -5.42 -3.24
N PHE A 85 5.71 -6.49 -2.86
CA PHE A 85 4.92 -6.60 -1.62
C PHE A 85 5.53 -7.48 -0.52
N GLU A 86 6.52 -8.32 -0.81
CA GLU A 86 7.16 -9.22 0.15
C GLU A 86 7.76 -8.50 1.38
N ASN A 87 8.26 -7.27 1.22
CA ASN A 87 8.76 -6.46 2.34
C ASN A 87 7.67 -5.82 3.22
N ALA A 88 6.39 -5.80 2.78
CA ALA A 88 5.31 -5.28 3.62
C ALA A 88 4.92 -6.25 4.76
N LEU A 89 5.17 -7.55 4.57
CA LEU A 89 4.77 -8.59 5.54
C LEU A 89 5.67 -8.61 6.79
N GLN A 90 6.90 -8.09 6.70
CA GLN A 90 7.82 -8.05 7.84
C GLN A 90 7.37 -7.09 8.97
N LYS A 91 6.46 -6.15 8.70
CA LYS A 91 5.90 -5.27 9.74
C LYS A 91 4.78 -5.91 10.55
N ASP A 92 4.14 -6.97 10.04
CA ASP A 92 2.98 -7.59 10.70
C ASP A 92 3.37 -8.72 11.67
N GLY A 93 4.56 -9.31 11.50
CA GLY A 93 5.10 -10.32 12.42
C GLY A 93 5.29 -9.82 13.86
N GLY A 94 5.37 -8.50 14.05
CA GLY A 94 5.38 -7.86 15.37
C GLY A 94 4.00 -7.86 16.04
N PHE A 95 2.92 -7.65 15.30
CA PHE A 95 1.56 -7.62 15.83
C PHE A 95 1.09 -9.02 16.22
N ALA A 96 1.34 -10.01 15.36
CA ALA A 96 1.09 -11.41 15.67
C ALA A 96 1.90 -11.89 16.90
N ARG A 97 3.21 -11.58 16.98
CA ARG A 97 4.01 -11.90 18.19
C ARG A 97 3.55 -11.14 19.44
N ALA A 98 3.12 -9.89 19.29
CA ALA A 98 2.62 -9.09 20.40
C ALA A 98 1.30 -9.67 20.97
N MET A 99 0.48 -10.32 20.15
CA MET A 99 -0.76 -10.97 20.58
C MET A 99 -0.55 -12.39 21.13
N VAL A 100 0.48 -13.11 20.67
CA VAL A 100 0.79 -14.48 21.15
C VAL A 100 1.34 -14.48 22.60
N ARG A 101 2.16 -13.48 22.99
CA ARG A 101 2.73 -13.42 24.35
C ARG A 101 1.66 -13.27 25.46
N PRO A 102 0.68 -12.35 25.35
CA PRO A 102 -0.40 -12.23 26.32
C PRO A 102 -1.27 -13.48 26.40
N VAL A 103 -1.62 -14.08 25.25
CA VAL A 103 -2.48 -15.27 25.20
C VAL A 103 -1.81 -16.49 25.87
N MET A 104 -0.50 -16.68 25.65
CA MET A 104 0.25 -17.74 26.30
C MET A 104 0.40 -17.52 27.82
N GLY A 105 0.57 -16.27 28.25
CA GLY A 105 0.59 -15.92 29.68
C GLY A 105 -0.74 -16.19 30.38
N MET A 106 -1.87 -15.86 29.74
CA MET A 106 -3.21 -16.16 30.26
C MET A 106 -3.47 -17.67 30.37
N ALA A 107 -3.03 -18.46 29.39
CA ALA A 107 -3.16 -19.91 29.41
C ALA A 107 -2.36 -20.55 30.57
N GLN A 108 -1.14 -20.07 30.81
CA GLN A 108 -0.32 -20.52 31.95
C GLN A 108 -0.94 -20.12 33.30
N GLN A 109 -1.44 -18.89 33.42
CA GLN A 109 -2.10 -18.43 34.63
C GLN A 109 -3.36 -19.25 34.93
N THR A 110 -4.13 -19.59 33.90
CA THR A 110 -5.33 -20.44 34.02
C THR A 110 -4.94 -21.84 34.50
N GLN A 111 -3.93 -22.48 33.90
CA GLN A 111 -3.46 -23.79 34.35
C GLN A 111 -2.96 -23.77 35.80
N ASN A 112 -2.24 -22.73 36.22
CA ASN A 112 -1.79 -22.60 37.61
C ASN A 112 -2.96 -22.44 38.59
N LEU A 113 -4.00 -21.68 38.24
CA LEU A 113 -5.19 -21.54 39.09
C LEU A 113 -5.94 -22.86 39.24
N PHE A 114 -6.06 -23.65 38.17
CA PHE A 114 -6.67 -24.99 38.23
C PHE A 114 -5.85 -25.96 39.08
N MET A 115 -4.51 -25.88 39.04
CA MET A 115 -3.63 -26.73 39.86
C MET A 115 -3.62 -26.36 41.35
N GLN A 116 -3.96 -25.12 41.72
CA GLN A 116 -4.04 -24.70 43.14
C GLN A 116 -5.40 -24.99 43.81
N GLN A 117 -6.38 -25.49 43.05
CA GLN A 117 -7.71 -25.87 43.55
C GLN A 117 -7.88 -27.39 43.76
N LEU A 118 -6.81 -28.16 43.56
CA LEU A 118 -6.68 -29.59 43.86
C LEU A 118 -5.83 -29.79 45.11
#